data_AF-M5FZ60-F1
#
_entry.id   AF-M5FZ60-F1
#
_cell.length_a   1.000
_cell.length_b   1.000
_cell.length_c   1.000
_cell.angle_alpha   90.00
_cell.angle_beta   90.00
_cell.angle_gamma   90.00
#
_symmetry.space_group_name_H-M   'P 1'
#
loop_
_entity.id
_entity.type
_entity.pdbx_description
1 polymer ?
#
loop_
_entity_poly.entity_id
_entity_poly.type
_entity_poly.pdbx_seq_one_letter_code
_entity_poly.pdbx_strand_id
1 'polypeptide(L)'
;MSNQFEPRTFLRLHARDPDDDPSPGTARATNYVILQGHVALKGAHAGALLGPLATFIRYWGRPTTTQMLRGSVAFMGWTAAIATIAGVARVWSAEPYAIFDRAYRLNNNLSQNRVDRISLFSAGLGSALGSFFLPGIIPLRTRILGGFATGLAGGVLVHVISASIWAEDEEMTRRVQLERQAFKEKIMALKESKKGEEAKEKKA
;
A
#
# COMPACT_ATOMS: atom_id res chain seq x y z
N MET A 1 24.85 -9.10 -13.49
CA MET A 1 24.29 -8.66 -12.20
C MET A 1 22.80 -8.95 -12.24
N SER A 2 22.36 -10.04 -11.61
CA SER A 2 20.93 -10.33 -11.45
C SER A 2 20.29 -9.21 -10.63
N ASN A 3 19.14 -8.71 -11.07
CA ASN A 3 18.40 -7.66 -10.36
C ASN A 3 17.99 -8.18 -8.97
N GLN A 4 18.81 -7.93 -7.95
CA GLN A 4 18.49 -8.28 -6.56
C GLN A 4 17.25 -7.53 -6.00
N PHE A 5 16.67 -6.64 -6.80
CA PHE A 5 15.43 -5.92 -6.53
C PHE A 5 14.19 -6.56 -7.15
N GLU A 6 14.20 -7.87 -7.41
CA GLU A 6 12.95 -8.53 -7.79
C GLU A 6 11.87 -8.30 -6.73
N PRO A 7 10.67 -7.87 -7.14
CA PRO A 7 9.59 -7.60 -6.21
C PRO A 7 9.21 -8.89 -5.47
N ARG A 8 9.46 -8.87 -4.17
CA ARG A 8 9.02 -9.90 -3.24
C ARG A 8 7.81 -9.38 -2.48
N THR A 9 6.76 -10.19 -2.38
CA THR A 9 5.71 -9.98 -1.37
C THR A 9 6.33 -9.80 0.02
N PHE A 10 5.60 -9.22 0.96
CA PHE A 10 6.08 -9.11 2.34
C PHE A 10 6.38 -10.49 2.97
N LEU A 11 5.73 -11.55 2.47
CA LEU A 11 5.98 -12.95 2.86
C LEU A 11 7.21 -13.56 2.18
N ARG A 12 7.82 -12.87 1.20
CA ARG A 12 8.90 -13.39 0.34
C ARG A 12 8.54 -14.71 -0.36
N LEU A 13 7.25 -14.93 -0.58
CA LEU A 13 6.74 -16.07 -1.35
C LEU A 13 6.44 -15.60 -2.77
N HIS A 14 6.87 -16.41 -3.73
CA HIS A 14 6.55 -16.21 -5.14
C HIS A 14 5.25 -16.95 -5.46
N ALA A 15 4.40 -16.32 -6.26
CA ALA A 15 3.27 -17.04 -6.86
C ALA A 15 3.82 -18.21 -7.68
N ARG A 16 3.23 -19.39 -7.50
CA ARG A 16 3.65 -20.60 -8.20
C ARG A 16 2.63 -20.97 -9.26
N ASP A 17 3.10 -21.15 -10.48
CA ASP A 17 2.26 -21.59 -11.58
C ASP A 17 1.82 -23.04 -11.34
N PRO A 18 0.51 -23.34 -11.34
CA PRO A 18 0.02 -24.71 -11.16
C PRO A 18 0.48 -25.68 -12.26
N ASP A 19 0.84 -25.19 -13.45
CA ASP A 19 1.27 -26.03 -14.58
C ASP A 19 2.77 -26.36 -14.52
N ASP A 20 3.59 -25.50 -13.90
CA ASP A 20 5.04 -25.68 -13.77
C ASP A 20 5.47 -26.33 -12.43
N ASP A 21 4.63 -26.32 -11.39
CA ASP A 21 4.97 -26.89 -10.07
C ASP A 21 4.74 -28.41 -10.07
N PRO A 22 5.73 -29.26 -9.71
CA PRO A 22 5.57 -30.72 -9.62
C PRO A 22 4.44 -31.18 -8.69
N SER A 23 3.92 -30.30 -7.82
CA SER A 23 2.71 -30.55 -7.05
C SER A 23 1.71 -29.39 -7.19
N PRO A 24 0.64 -29.56 -8.00
CA PRO A 24 -0.43 -28.57 -8.11
C PRO A 24 -1.07 -28.21 -6.77
N GLY A 25 -1.06 -29.15 -5.82
CA GLY A 25 -1.51 -28.93 -4.44
C GLY A 25 -0.64 -27.92 -3.68
N THR A 26 0.69 -28.01 -3.80
CA THR A 26 1.61 -27.06 -3.15
C THR A 26 1.56 -25.68 -3.78
N ALA A 27 1.42 -25.61 -5.11
CA ALA A 27 1.22 -24.34 -5.81
C ALA A 27 -0.06 -23.63 -5.32
N ARG A 28 -1.18 -24.36 -5.28
CA ARG A 28 -2.45 -23.84 -4.77
C ARG A 28 -2.35 -23.37 -3.32
N ALA A 29 -1.72 -24.15 -2.44
CA ALA A 29 -1.53 -23.79 -1.04
C ALA A 29 -0.68 -22.52 -0.88
N THR A 30 0.41 -22.40 -1.65
CA THR A 30 1.30 -21.22 -1.61
C THR A 30 0.56 -19.97 -2.06
N ASN A 31 -0.13 -20.03 -3.20
CA ASN A 31 -0.92 -18.91 -3.73
C ASN A 31 -2.05 -18.51 -2.77
N TYR A 32 -2.68 -19.50 -2.12
CA TYR A 32 -3.68 -19.27 -1.08
C TYR A 32 -3.10 -18.52 0.12
N VAL A 33 -1.94 -18.93 0.64
CA VAL A 33 -1.28 -18.27 1.77
C VAL A 33 -0.89 -16.83 1.42
N ILE A 34 -0.36 -16.59 0.22
CA ILE A 34 -0.06 -15.22 -0.27
C ILE A 34 -1.30 -14.35 -0.24
N LEU A 35 -2.41 -14.85 -0.81
CA LEU A 35 -3.65 -14.10 -0.92
C LEU A 35 -4.30 -13.85 0.46
N GLN A 36 -4.41 -14.88 1.30
CA GLN A 36 -5.00 -14.74 2.64
C GLN A 36 -4.16 -13.85 3.54
N GLY A 37 -2.83 -13.99 3.51
CA GLY A 37 -1.93 -13.14 4.28
C GLY A 37 -2.12 -11.66 3.92
N HIS A 38 -2.22 -11.34 2.64
CA HIS A 38 -2.47 -9.97 2.21
C HIS A 38 -3.85 -9.47 2.61
N VAL A 39 -4.91 -10.26 2.41
CA VAL A 39 -6.28 -9.89 2.82
C VAL A 39 -6.37 -9.65 4.32
N ALA A 40 -5.77 -10.54 5.14
CA ALA A 40 -5.70 -10.38 6.58
C ALA A 40 -4.96 -9.09 6.97
N LEU A 41 -3.84 -8.80 6.32
CA LEU A 41 -3.06 -7.58 6.57
C LEU A 41 -3.85 -6.31 6.20
N LYS A 42 -4.59 -6.30 5.08
CA LYS A 42 -5.49 -5.18 4.74
C LYS A 42 -6.62 -5.01 5.74
N GLY A 43 -7.17 -6.12 6.23
CA GLY A 43 -8.10 -6.11 7.36
C GLY A 43 -7.47 -5.45 8.58
N ALA A 44 -6.25 -5.85 8.96
CA ALA A 44 -5.52 -5.27 10.08
C ALA A 44 -5.26 -3.76 9.90
N HIS A 45 -4.86 -3.32 8.69
CA HIS A 45 -4.69 -1.89 8.38
C HIS A 45 -5.97 -1.09 8.64
N ALA A 46 -7.11 -1.58 8.14
CA ALA A 46 -8.40 -0.93 8.32
C ALA A 46 -8.77 -0.82 9.81
N GLY A 47 -8.62 -1.90 10.58
CA GLY A 47 -8.93 -1.89 12.01
C GLY A 47 -7.97 -1.04 12.83
N ALA A 48 -6.68 -1.00 12.47
CA ALA A 48 -5.71 -0.15 13.12
C ALA A 48 -6.02 1.35 12.94
N LEU A 49 -6.54 1.74 11.76
CA LEU A 49 -6.97 3.12 11.49
C LEU A 49 -8.31 3.46 12.16
N LEU A 50 -9.29 2.54 12.11
CA LEU A 50 -10.64 2.77 12.64
C LEU A 50 -10.72 2.62 14.16
N GLY A 51 -9.85 1.81 14.77
CA GLY A 51 -9.91 1.49 16.20
C GLY A 51 -9.78 2.70 17.14
N PRO A 52 -8.80 3.61 16.95
CA PRO A 52 -8.75 4.86 17.69
C PRO A 52 -10.03 5.68 17.53
N LEU A 53 -10.52 5.86 16.30
CA LEU A 53 -11.72 6.66 16.03
C LEU A 53 -12.96 6.06 16.71
N ALA A 54 -13.19 4.75 16.55
CA ALA A 54 -14.31 4.06 17.17
C ALA A 54 -14.27 4.12 18.70
N THR A 55 -13.06 4.07 19.27
CA THR A 55 -12.88 4.19 20.72
C THR A 55 -13.11 5.61 21.20
N PHE A 56 -12.66 6.61 20.44
CA PHE A 56 -12.92 8.02 20.73
C PHE A 56 -14.42 8.30 20.77
N ILE A 57 -15.17 7.80 19.78
CA ILE A 57 -16.64 7.91 19.72
C ILE A 57 -17.28 7.18 20.91
N ARG A 58 -16.87 5.93 21.20
CA ARG A 58 -17.43 5.13 22.30
C ARG A 58 -17.30 5.82 23.67
N TYR A 59 -16.19 6.50 23.91
CA TYR A 59 -15.92 7.22 25.17
C TYR A 59 -16.22 8.71 25.07
N TRP A 60 -17.06 9.12 24.11
CA TRP A 60 -17.56 10.50 23.98
C TRP A 60 -16.43 11.55 23.98
N GLY A 61 -15.34 11.23 23.28
CA GLY A 61 -14.17 12.09 23.12
C GLY A 61 -13.22 12.15 24.31
N ARG A 62 -13.45 11.34 25.36
CA ARG A 62 -12.60 11.29 26.57
C ARG A 62 -11.98 9.92 26.85
N PRO A 63 -11.43 9.18 25.85
CA PRO A 63 -10.78 7.91 26.12
C PRO A 63 -9.43 8.12 26.82
N THR A 64 -9.07 7.21 27.72
CA THR A 64 -7.69 7.10 28.24
C THR A 64 -6.76 6.49 27.18
N THR A 65 -5.45 6.72 27.28
CA THR A 65 -4.45 6.08 26.40
C THR A 65 -4.57 4.56 26.39
N THR A 66 -4.81 3.95 27.55
CA THR A 66 -5.02 2.50 27.66
C THR A 66 -6.26 2.04 26.90
N GLN A 67 -7.37 2.81 26.96
CA GLN A 67 -8.58 2.52 26.20
C GLN A 67 -8.32 2.65 24.70
N MET A 68 -7.63 3.70 24.25
CA MET A 68 -7.24 3.89 22.85
C MET A 68 -6.45 2.68 22.32
N LEU A 69 -5.37 2.30 23.01
CA LEU A 69 -4.51 1.19 22.59
C LEU A 69 -5.27 -0.14 22.54
N ARG A 70 -6.09 -0.44 23.56
CA ARG A 70 -6.91 -1.66 23.58
C ARG A 70 -7.94 -1.67 22.46
N GLY A 71 -8.56 -0.51 22.21
CA GLY A 71 -9.49 -0.32 21.11
C GLY A 71 -8.85 -0.59 19.76
N SER A 72 -7.68 0.02 19.48
CA SER A 72 -6.91 -0.23 18.26
C SER A 72 -6.57 -1.70 18.07
N VAL A 73 -6.09 -2.38 19.12
CA VAL A 73 -5.77 -3.81 19.06
C VAL A 73 -7.01 -4.65 18.78
N ALA A 74 -8.12 -4.36 19.46
CA ALA A 74 -9.37 -5.09 19.28
C ALA A 74 -9.90 -4.93 17.86
N PHE A 75 -9.98 -3.69 17.35
CA PHE A 75 -10.45 -3.42 15.99
C PHE A 75 -9.52 -4.04 14.94
N MET A 76 -8.20 -3.88 15.07
CA MET A 76 -7.22 -4.53 14.19
C MET A 76 -7.43 -6.05 14.13
N GLY A 77 -7.62 -6.70 15.29
CA GLY A 77 -7.88 -8.14 15.36
C GLY A 77 -9.20 -8.53 14.70
N TRP A 78 -10.29 -7.81 15.00
CA TRP A 78 -11.61 -8.08 14.46
C TRP A 78 -11.67 -7.90 12.95
N THR A 79 -11.15 -6.81 12.41
CA THR A 79 -11.17 -6.55 10.97
C THR A 79 -10.25 -7.50 10.21
N ALA A 80 -9.09 -7.89 10.78
CA ALA A 80 -8.24 -8.94 10.20
C ALA A 80 -8.93 -10.30 10.17
N ALA A 81 -9.64 -10.67 11.24
CA ALA A 81 -10.41 -11.91 11.31
C ALA A 81 -11.56 -11.92 10.30
N ILE A 82 -12.37 -10.84 10.25
CA ILE A 82 -13.48 -10.70 9.28
C ILE A 82 -12.94 -10.75 7.84
N ALA A 83 -11.85 -10.03 7.55
CA ALA A 83 -11.23 -10.04 6.24
C ALA A 83 -10.75 -11.44 5.85
N THR A 84 -10.11 -12.16 6.78
CA THR A 84 -9.68 -13.55 6.55
C THR A 84 -10.88 -14.46 6.26
N ILE A 85 -11.95 -14.40 7.05
CA ILE A 85 -13.15 -15.21 6.82
C ILE A 85 -13.77 -14.91 5.45
N ALA A 86 -13.92 -13.63 5.12
CA ALA A 86 -14.42 -13.21 3.81
C ALA A 86 -13.49 -13.64 2.66
N GLY A 87 -12.18 -13.58 2.88
CA GLY A 87 -11.15 -14.06 1.97
C GLY A 87 -11.25 -15.57 1.73
N VAL A 88 -11.38 -16.36 2.79
CA VAL A 88 -11.58 -17.82 2.70
C VAL A 88 -12.85 -18.14 1.92
N ALA A 89 -13.97 -17.52 2.29
CA ALA A 89 -15.26 -17.73 1.62
C ALA A 89 -15.18 -17.41 0.11
N ARG A 90 -14.50 -16.33 -0.26
CA ARG A 90 -14.32 -15.93 -1.67
C ARG A 90 -13.40 -16.87 -2.46
N VAL A 91 -12.44 -17.51 -1.80
CA VAL A 91 -11.45 -18.38 -2.46
C VAL A 91 -11.88 -19.84 -2.47
N TRP A 92 -12.77 -20.25 -1.57
CA TRP A 92 -13.25 -21.62 -1.45
C TRP A 92 -13.84 -22.18 -2.76
N SER A 93 -14.58 -21.34 -3.50
CA SER A 93 -15.21 -21.70 -4.78
C SER A 93 -14.40 -21.27 -6.01
N ALA A 94 -13.22 -20.69 -5.83
CA ALA A 94 -12.41 -20.21 -6.95
C ALA A 94 -11.61 -21.35 -7.60
N GLU A 95 -11.56 -21.35 -8.93
CA GLU A 95 -10.68 -22.25 -9.69
C GLU A 95 -9.20 -21.97 -9.37
N PRO A 96 -8.32 -22.99 -9.36
CA PRO A 96 -6.91 -22.83 -9.03
C PRO A 96 -6.21 -21.74 -9.86
N TYR A 97 -6.51 -21.64 -11.14
CA TYR A 97 -5.93 -20.63 -12.04
C TYR A 97 -6.33 -19.20 -11.64
N ALA A 98 -7.59 -18.99 -11.22
CA ALA A 98 -8.04 -17.69 -10.74
C ALA A 98 -7.36 -17.27 -9.42
N ILE A 99 -6.99 -18.24 -8.57
CA ILE A 99 -6.21 -17.99 -7.34
C ILE A 99 -4.77 -17.61 -7.71
N PHE A 100 -4.16 -18.34 -8.64
CA PHE A 100 -2.82 -18.04 -9.16
C PHE A 100 -2.75 -16.64 -9.77
N ASP A 101 -3.64 -16.30 -10.70
CA ASP A 101 -3.65 -14.99 -11.37
C ASP A 101 -3.75 -13.84 -10.34
N ARG A 102 -4.60 -13.98 -9.33
CA ARG A 102 -4.69 -12.98 -8.25
C ARG A 102 -3.41 -12.89 -7.42
N ALA A 103 -2.83 -14.03 -7.03
CA ALA A 103 -1.57 -14.06 -6.29
C ALA A 103 -0.41 -13.49 -7.11
N TYR A 104 -0.37 -13.76 -8.42
CA TYR A 104 0.60 -13.24 -9.35
C TYR A 104 0.49 -11.72 -9.51
N ARG A 105 -0.71 -11.18 -9.76
CA ARG A 105 -0.95 -9.72 -9.84
C ARG A 105 -0.56 -9.03 -8.54
N LEU A 106 -0.90 -9.64 -7.40
CA LEU A 106 -0.52 -9.13 -6.09
C LEU A 106 1.00 -9.13 -5.90
N ASN A 107 1.69 -10.21 -6.28
CA ASN A 107 3.15 -10.29 -6.19
C ASN A 107 3.85 -9.21 -7.03
N ASN A 108 3.25 -8.83 -8.16
CA ASN A 108 3.78 -7.79 -9.05
C ASN A 108 3.26 -6.38 -8.75
N ASN A 109 2.33 -6.21 -7.79
CA ASN A 109 1.83 -4.88 -7.42
C ASN A 109 2.81 -4.16 -6.48
N LEU A 110 3.73 -3.40 -7.06
CA LEU A 110 4.77 -2.68 -6.33
C LEU A 110 4.23 -1.70 -5.27
N SER A 111 3.11 -1.03 -5.56
CA SER A 111 2.52 -0.06 -4.61
C SER A 111 1.99 -0.77 -3.38
N GLN A 112 1.25 -1.87 -3.57
CA GLN A 112 0.73 -2.68 -2.47
C GLN A 112 1.86 -3.31 -1.65
N ASN A 113 2.87 -3.89 -2.31
CA ASN A 113 4.04 -4.44 -1.62
C ASN A 113 4.84 -3.37 -0.86
N ARG A 114 4.84 -2.13 -1.33
CA ARG A 114 5.49 -1.01 -0.62
C ARG A 114 4.73 -0.66 0.65
N VAL A 115 3.41 -0.48 0.59
CA VAL A 115 2.62 -0.15 1.79
C VAL A 115 2.68 -1.26 2.83
N ASP A 116 2.66 -2.53 2.40
CA ASP A 116 2.73 -3.67 3.30
C ASP A 116 4.09 -3.73 4.02
N ARG A 117 5.19 -3.44 3.33
CA ARG A 117 6.53 -3.38 3.96
C ARG A 117 6.68 -2.21 4.92
N ILE A 118 6.25 -1.00 4.50
CA ILE A 118 6.34 0.20 5.33
C ILE A 118 5.51 0.00 6.60
N SER A 119 4.25 -0.42 6.46
CA SER A 119 3.34 -0.64 7.60
C SER A 119 3.86 -1.69 8.57
N LEU A 120 4.39 -2.84 8.09
CA LEU A 120 4.96 -3.86 8.96
C LEU A 120 6.23 -3.38 9.69
N PHE A 121 7.11 -2.64 9.01
CA PHE A 121 8.28 -2.03 9.64
C PHE A 121 7.87 -1.01 10.71
N SER A 122 6.94 -0.11 10.37
CA SER A 122 6.39 0.86 11.32
C SER A 122 5.67 0.20 12.49
N ALA A 123 4.98 -0.93 12.28
CA ALA A 123 4.37 -1.72 13.34
C ALA A 123 5.42 -2.33 14.28
N GLY A 124 6.51 -2.88 13.75
CA GLY A 124 7.64 -3.36 14.54
C GLY A 124 8.27 -2.25 15.39
N LEU A 125 8.53 -1.08 14.77
CA LEU A 125 9.04 0.10 15.47
C LEU A 125 8.05 0.59 16.54
N GLY A 126 6.76 0.62 16.22
CA GLY A 126 5.69 0.99 17.15
C GLY A 126 5.61 0.08 18.36
N SER A 127 5.75 -1.24 18.19
CA SER A 127 5.85 -2.20 19.30
C SER A 127 7.03 -1.91 20.22
N ALA A 128 8.21 -1.65 19.64
CA ALA A 128 9.41 -1.34 20.40
C ALA A 128 9.22 -0.04 21.19
N LEU A 129 8.80 1.04 20.52
CA LEU A 129 8.54 2.33 21.15
C LEU A 129 7.45 2.23 22.23
N GLY A 130 6.37 1.51 21.96
CA GLY A 130 5.30 1.26 22.92
C GLY A 130 5.81 0.56 24.19
N SER A 131 6.72 -0.40 24.05
CA SER A 131 7.28 -1.14 25.19
C SER A 131 8.15 -0.27 26.09
N PHE A 132 8.98 0.60 25.51
CA PHE A 132 9.96 1.41 26.24
C PHE A 132 9.39 2.76 26.74
N PHE A 133 8.54 3.41 25.96
CA PHE A 133 8.12 4.79 26.23
C PHE A 133 6.74 4.92 26.90
N LEU A 134 5.89 3.89 26.86
CA LEU A 134 4.59 3.96 27.53
C LEU A 134 4.71 3.71 29.04
N PRO A 135 3.92 4.40 29.87
CA PRO A 135 3.97 4.26 31.34
C PRO A 135 3.79 2.81 31.81
N GLY A 136 4.53 2.43 32.85
CA GLY A 136 4.50 1.08 33.43
C GLY A 136 3.14 0.64 33.99
N ILE A 137 2.24 1.58 34.27
CA ILE A 137 0.85 1.31 34.67
C ILE A 137 0.04 0.62 33.55
N ILE A 138 0.49 0.74 32.29
CA ILE A 138 -0.12 0.06 31.15
C ILE A 138 0.47 -1.36 31.04
N PRO A 139 -0.36 -2.42 31.02
CA PRO A 139 0.14 -3.80 30.90
C PRO A 139 1.06 -3.97 29.68
N LEU A 140 2.18 -4.70 29.83
CA LEU A 140 3.18 -4.86 28.77
C LEU A 140 2.57 -5.36 27.44
N ARG A 141 1.63 -6.30 27.51
CA ARG A 141 0.90 -6.78 26.31
C ARG A 141 0.14 -5.66 25.60
N THR A 142 -0.51 -4.76 26.34
CA THR A 142 -1.22 -3.61 25.76
C THR A 142 -0.24 -2.61 25.15
N ARG A 143 0.93 -2.42 25.77
CA ARG A 143 2.00 -1.57 25.23
C ARG A 143 2.57 -2.09 23.92
N ILE A 144 2.92 -3.38 23.87
CA ILE A 144 3.45 -4.03 22.66
C ILE A 144 2.40 -4.02 21.55
N LEU A 145 1.21 -4.58 21.78
CA LEU A 145 0.20 -4.73 20.73
C LEU A 145 -0.41 -3.38 20.33
N GLY A 146 -0.60 -2.48 21.28
CA GLY A 146 -1.08 -1.13 21.00
C GLY A 146 -0.06 -0.32 20.21
N GLY A 147 1.22 -0.45 20.55
CA GLY A 147 2.33 0.08 19.77
C GLY A 147 2.37 -0.49 18.35
N PHE A 148 2.20 -1.81 18.21
CA PHE A 148 2.10 -2.47 16.91
C PHE A 148 0.98 -1.88 16.04
N ALA A 149 -0.25 -1.82 16.58
CA ALA A 149 -1.41 -1.31 15.86
C ALA A 149 -1.25 0.17 15.47
N THR A 150 -0.73 0.99 16.39
CA THR A 150 -0.47 2.42 16.12
C THR A 150 0.60 2.60 15.06
N GLY A 151 1.69 1.81 15.12
CA GLY A 151 2.74 1.81 14.11
C GLY A 151 2.24 1.34 12.74
N LEU A 152 1.38 0.33 12.71
CA LEU A 152 0.75 -0.16 11.49
C LEU A 152 -0.09 0.93 10.81
N ALA A 153 -0.96 1.61 11.58
CA ALA A 153 -1.75 2.75 11.11
C ALA A 153 -0.85 3.90 10.62
N GLY A 154 0.18 4.25 11.41
CA GLY A 154 1.15 5.28 11.04
C GLY A 154 1.88 4.99 9.73
N GLY A 155 2.32 3.74 9.51
CA GLY A 155 2.98 3.35 8.26
C GLY A 155 2.06 3.42 7.03
N VAL A 156 0.77 3.11 7.20
CA VAL A 156 -0.24 3.31 6.14
C VAL A 156 -0.40 4.80 5.83
N LEU A 157 -0.54 5.66 6.85
CA LEU A 157 -0.67 7.11 6.66
C LEU A 157 0.56 7.71 5.98
N VAL A 158 1.77 7.33 6.41
CA VAL A 158 3.02 7.75 5.77
C VAL A 158 3.02 7.39 4.29
N HIS A 159 2.63 6.16 3.93
CA HIS A 159 2.54 5.76 2.53
C HIS A 159 1.52 6.58 1.73
N VAL A 160 0.33 6.83 2.28
CA VAL A 160 -0.71 7.63 1.61
C VAL A 160 -0.23 9.06 1.37
N ILE A 161 0.39 9.68 2.38
CA ILE A 161 0.95 11.03 2.28
C ILE A 161 2.11 11.08 1.28
N SER A 162 3.02 10.11 1.31
CA SER A 162 4.11 10.06 0.32
C SER A 162 3.57 9.86 -1.11
N ALA A 163 2.53 9.03 -1.29
CA ALA A 163 1.91 8.81 -2.58
C ALA A 163 1.20 10.05 -3.12
N SER A 164 0.53 10.83 -2.27
CA SER A 164 -0.11 12.08 -2.69
C SER A 164 0.91 13.13 -3.12
N ILE A 165 2.01 13.27 -2.37
CA ILE A 165 3.08 14.23 -2.71
C ILE A 165 3.69 13.89 -4.08
N TRP A 166 3.98 12.62 -4.36
CA TRP A 166 4.61 12.23 -5.63
C TRP A 166 3.65 12.34 -6.82
N ALA A 167 2.35 12.14 -6.62
CA ALA A 167 1.36 12.32 -7.67
C ALA A 167 1.28 13.78 -8.15
N GLU A 168 1.38 14.73 -7.22
CA GLU A 168 1.41 16.17 -7.54
C GLU A 168 2.66 16.54 -8.34
N ASP A 169 3.82 15.98 -7.99
CA ASP A 169 5.09 16.21 -8.71
C ASP A 169 5.05 15.68 -10.16
N GLU A 170 4.48 14.49 -10.37
CA GLU A 170 4.32 13.91 -11.72
C GLU A 170 3.38 14.75 -12.59
N GLU A 171 2.26 15.20 -12.03
CA GLU A 171 1.31 16.06 -12.74
C GLU A 171 1.95 17.41 -13.10
N MET A 172 2.66 18.03 -12.16
CA MET A 172 3.38 19.28 -12.39
C MET A 172 4.44 19.11 -13.49
N THR A 173 5.21 18.03 -13.45
CA THR A 173 6.23 17.73 -14.47
C THR A 173 5.60 17.55 -15.85
N ARG A 174 4.47 16.84 -15.93
CA ARG A 174 3.73 16.65 -17.17
C ARG A 174 3.20 17.97 -17.74
N ARG A 175 2.64 18.84 -16.89
CA ARG A 175 2.17 20.19 -17.30
C ARG A 175 3.32 21.02 -17.87
N VAL A 176 4.46 21.08 -17.19
CA VAL A 176 5.65 21.80 -17.65
C VAL A 176 6.17 21.25 -18.99
N GLN A 177 6.13 19.92 -19.20
CA GLN A 177 6.52 19.32 -20.48
C GLN A 177 5.58 19.72 -21.63
N LEU A 178 4.26 19.72 -21.38
CA LEU A 178 3.26 20.12 -22.37
C LEU A 178 3.39 21.61 -22.73
N GLU A 179 3.60 22.49 -21.76
CA GLU A 179 3.83 23.92 -22.01
C GLU A 179 5.10 24.16 -22.82
N ARG A 180 6.18 23.44 -22.52
CA ARG A 180 7.42 23.49 -23.30
C ARG A 180 7.22 23.00 -24.74
N GLN A 181 6.40 21.98 -24.96
CA GLN A 181 6.06 21.48 -26.30
C GLN A 181 5.25 22.52 -27.08
N ALA A 182 4.17 23.05 -26.48
CA ALA A 182 3.34 24.09 -27.09
C ALA A 182 4.14 25.36 -27.45
N PHE A 183 5.04 25.77 -26.56
CA PHE A 183 5.93 26.92 -26.82
C PHE A 183 6.89 26.67 -27.99
N LYS A 184 7.47 25.46 -28.09
CA LYS A 184 8.33 25.06 -29.22
C LYS A 184 7.56 25.07 -30.54
N GLU A 185 6.35 24.51 -30.56
CA GLU A 185 5.48 24.52 -31.74
C GLU A 185 5.14 25.95 -32.19
N LYS A 186 4.81 26.83 -31.25
CA LYS A 186 4.55 28.25 -31.54
C LYS A 186 5.78 28.96 -32.14
N ILE A 187 6.98 28.70 -31.62
CA ILE A 187 8.23 29.24 -32.18
C ILE A 187 8.47 28.72 -33.61
N MET A 188 8.24 27.43 -33.85
CA MET A 188 8.43 26.84 -35.18
C MET A 188 7.45 27.44 -36.19
N ALA A 189 6.18 27.57 -35.84
CA ALA A 189 5.17 28.20 -36.69
C ALA A 189 5.52 29.67 -37.01
N LEU A 190 6.00 30.43 -36.03
CA LEU A 190 6.46 31.81 -36.25
C LEU A 190 7.68 31.88 -37.20
N LYS A 191 8.62 30.94 -37.07
CA LYS A 191 9.77 30.85 -37.98
C LYS A 191 9.35 30.51 -39.40
N GLU A 192 8.40 29.60 -39.57
CA GLU A 192 7.86 29.23 -40.88
C GLU A 192 7.10 30.38 -41.53
N SER A 193 6.28 31.11 -40.76
CA SER A 193 5.57 32.30 -41.24
C SER A 193 6.53 33.38 -41.73
N LYS A 194 7.57 33.69 -40.94
CA LYS A 194 8.59 34.69 -41.33
C LYS A 194 9.34 34.29 -42.61
N LYS A 195 9.74 33.02 -42.73
CA LYS A 195 10.35 32.51 -43.97
C LYS A 195 9.43 32.67 -45.17
N GLY A 196 8.13 32.47 -44.99
CA GLY A 196 7.13 32.68 -46.03
C GLY A 196 7.00 34.14 -46.48
N GLU A 197 7.08 35.09 -45.54
CA GLU A 197 7.07 36.53 -45.83
C GLU A 197 8.34 36.98 -46.57
N GLU A 198 9.52 36.59 -46.10
CA GLU A 198 10.80 36.89 -46.75
C GLU A 198 10.87 36.33 -48.18
N ALA A 199 10.29 35.16 -48.42
CA ALA A 199 10.22 34.55 -49.75
C ALA A 199 9.27 35.28 -50.70
N LYS A 200 8.22 35.94 -50.17
CA LYS A 200 7.31 36.78 -50.97
C LYS A 200 7.97 38.12 -51.31
N GLU A 201 8.65 38.74 -50.35
CA GLU A 201 9.36 40.01 -50.54
C GLU A 201 10.46 39.89 -51.60
N LYS A 202 11.21 38.79 -51.63
CA LYS A 202 12.24 38.54 -52.66
C LYS A 202 11.71 38.31 -54.08
N LYS A 203 10.39 38.07 -54.24
CA LYS A 203 9.75 37.85 -55.55
C LYS A 203 9.06 39.10 -56.10
N ALA A 204 8.82 40.10 -55.26
CA ALA A 204 8.25 41.39 -55.65
C ALA A 204 9.36 42.29 -56.19
#